data_AF-X1A215-F1
#
_entry.id   AF-X1A215-F1
#
_cell.length_a   1.000
_cell.length_b   1.000
_cell.length_c   1.000
_cell.angle_alpha   90.00
_cell.angle_beta   90.00
_cell.angle_gamma   90.00
#
_symmetry.space_group_name_H-M   'P 1'
#
loop_
_entity.id
_entity.type
_entity.pdbx_description
1 polymer ?
#
loop_
_entity_poly.entity_id
_entity_poly.type
_entity_poly.pdbx_seq_one_letter_code
_entity_poly.pdbx_strand_id
1 'polypeptide(L)'
;MKHIKPFDKEDKLDKHVRCWINSKTIDGGYDGVERVIEEVLLYGCQSGVVSELIYYRDTAKFLKKYAGEINGILSDRIYDAGLSVSELFGSKWDKQDPLARDTQNQNLLAWFGFEETCRDIAYRLSLDI
;
A
#
# COMPACT_ATOMS: atom_id res chain seq x y z
N MET A 1 16.11 -16.00 10.44
CA MET A 1 15.62 -14.73 9.89
C MET A 1 15.23 -14.96 8.43
N LYS A 2 13.95 -14.84 8.06
CA LYS A 2 13.51 -15.05 6.67
C LYS A 2 13.87 -13.79 5.86
N HIS A 3 14.71 -13.93 4.84
CA HIS A 3 15.05 -12.86 3.91
C HIS A 3 14.20 -12.97 2.64
N ILE A 4 13.65 -11.85 2.16
CA ILE A 4 12.87 -11.81 0.92
C ILE A 4 13.84 -11.74 -0.29
N LYS A 5 13.71 -12.64 -1.27
CA LYS A 5 14.50 -12.65 -2.53
C LYS A 5 14.01 -11.56 -3.53
N PRO A 6 14.86 -11.10 -4.49
CA PRO A 6 14.43 -10.22 -5.57
C PRO A 6 13.62 -10.96 -6.66
N PHE A 7 12.68 -10.28 -7.34
CA PHE A 7 11.86 -10.81 -8.45
C PHE A 7 12.13 -10.10 -9.79
N ASP A 8 11.84 -10.80 -10.90
CA ASP A 8 12.24 -10.54 -12.30
C ASP A 8 11.57 -9.34 -13.02
N LYS A 9 10.88 -8.45 -12.31
CA LYS A 9 10.50 -7.13 -12.80
C LYS A 9 10.72 -6.15 -11.64
N GLU A 10 11.40 -5.04 -11.89
CA GLU A 10 11.70 -4.06 -10.83
C GLU A 10 10.41 -3.29 -10.49
N ASP A 11 9.57 -3.90 -9.68
CA ASP A 11 8.42 -3.25 -9.03
C ASP A 11 8.97 -2.26 -8.02
N LYS A 12 8.88 -0.97 -8.37
CA LYS A 12 9.46 0.11 -7.57
C LYS A 12 8.67 0.32 -6.29
N LEU A 13 7.37 0.02 -6.30
CA LEU A 13 6.51 0.12 -5.13
C LEU A 13 6.85 -0.99 -4.14
N ASP A 14 6.92 -2.25 -4.60
CA ASP A 14 7.34 -3.39 -3.78
C ASP A 14 8.68 -3.14 -3.11
N LYS A 15 9.68 -2.69 -3.90
CA LYS A 15 11.01 -2.36 -3.38
C LYS A 15 10.94 -1.27 -2.32
N HIS A 16 10.16 -0.22 -2.55
CA HIS A 16 9.97 0.87 -1.58
C HIS A 16 9.33 0.37 -0.28
N VAL A 17 8.23 -0.38 -0.38
CA VAL A 17 7.50 -0.91 0.79
C VAL A 17 8.39 -1.87 1.58
N ARG A 18 9.15 -2.74 0.92
CA ARG A 18 10.13 -3.62 1.60
C ARG A 18 11.24 -2.85 2.29
N CYS A 19 11.77 -1.80 1.67
CA CYS A 19 12.75 -0.91 2.30
C CYS A 19 12.15 -0.23 3.54
N TRP A 20 10.91 0.23 3.46
CA TRP A 20 10.20 0.83 4.59
C TRP A 20 9.97 -0.19 5.72
N ILE A 21 9.51 -1.41 5.40
CA ILE A 21 9.31 -2.47 6.41
C ILE A 21 10.63 -2.78 7.12
N ASN A 22 11.71 -2.97 6.35
CA ASN A 22 13.03 -3.27 6.92
C ASN A 22 13.56 -2.15 7.82
N SER A 23 13.34 -0.87 7.47
CA SER A 23 13.76 0.24 8.34
C SER A 23 12.97 0.26 9.65
N LYS A 24 11.67 -0.08 9.64
CA LYS A 24 10.89 -0.23 10.88
C LYS A 24 11.35 -1.40 11.74
N THR A 25 11.76 -2.50 11.13
CA THR A 25 12.31 -3.65 11.88
C THR A 25 13.69 -3.34 12.48
N ILE A 26 14.60 -2.76 11.69
CA ILE A 26 15.99 -2.52 12.13
C ILE A 26 16.09 -1.32 13.07
N ASP A 27 15.47 -0.19 12.68
CA ASP A 27 15.63 1.08 13.39
C ASP A 27 14.50 1.34 14.39
N GLY A 28 13.32 0.76 14.15
CA GLY A 28 12.11 0.95 14.97
C GLY A 28 11.96 -0.03 16.12
N GLY A 29 12.86 -1.02 16.26
CA GLY A 29 12.86 -1.98 17.37
C GLY A 29 11.75 -3.03 17.34
N TYR A 30 11.08 -3.21 16.19
CA TYR A 30 10.08 -4.25 16.01
C TYR A 30 10.76 -5.63 15.95
N ASP A 31 10.18 -6.63 16.63
CA ASP A 31 10.66 -8.02 16.61
C ASP A 31 10.23 -8.75 15.33
N GLY A 32 10.69 -8.23 14.19
CA GLY A 32 10.46 -8.82 12.88
C GLY A 32 9.48 -8.04 11.98
N VAL A 33 9.43 -8.49 10.73
CA VAL A 33 8.63 -7.86 9.66
C VAL A 33 7.13 -8.11 9.82
N GLU A 34 6.75 -9.20 10.46
CA GLU A 34 5.36 -9.60 10.67
C GLU A 34 4.61 -8.55 11.47
N ARG A 35 5.16 -8.14 12.62
CA ARG A 35 4.53 -7.13 13.46
C ARG A 35 4.38 -5.77 12.77
N VAL A 36 5.35 -5.39 11.94
CA VAL A 36 5.29 -4.15 11.15
C VAL A 36 4.14 -4.21 10.14
N ILE A 37 4.03 -5.34 9.43
CA ILE A 37 2.97 -5.54 8.43
C ILE A 37 1.59 -5.62 9.10
N GLU A 38 1.46 -6.35 10.20
CA GLU A 38 0.23 -6.44 10.99
C GLU A 38 -0.31 -5.05 11.35
N GLU A 39 0.54 -4.15 11.83
CA GLU A 39 0.10 -2.81 12.22
C GLU A 39 -0.38 -1.98 11.02
N VAL A 40 0.28 -2.11 9.87
CA VAL A 40 -0.18 -1.46 8.64
C VAL A 40 -1.53 -2.01 8.22
N LEU A 41 -1.73 -3.33 8.26
CA LEU A 41 -2.99 -3.95 7.81
C LEU A 41 -4.13 -3.80 8.82
N LEU A 42 -3.83 -3.71 10.11
CA LEU A 42 -4.83 -3.54 11.18
C LEU A 42 -5.33 -2.10 11.28
N TYR A 43 -4.42 -1.13 11.22
CA TYR A 43 -4.77 0.29 11.43
C TYR A 43 -4.88 1.08 10.14
N GLY A 44 -4.26 0.62 9.05
CA GLY A 44 -4.19 1.31 7.77
C GLY A 44 -3.28 2.54 7.79
N CYS A 45 -2.85 3.01 6.64
CA CYS A 45 -2.10 4.25 6.46
C CYS A 45 -2.87 5.47 6.97
N GLN A 46 -4.20 5.42 6.93
CA GLN A 46 -5.09 6.45 7.45
C GLN A 46 -4.84 6.78 8.94
N SER A 47 -4.38 5.79 9.73
CA SER A 47 -4.04 5.98 11.15
C SER A 47 -2.75 6.77 11.39
N GLY A 48 -1.91 6.94 10.36
CA GLY A 48 -0.58 7.54 10.46
C GLY A 48 0.55 6.56 10.78
N VAL A 49 0.29 5.25 10.85
CA VAL A 49 1.35 4.21 10.98
C VAL A 49 2.44 4.38 9.91
N VAL A 50 2.06 4.71 8.68
CA VAL A 50 2.98 5.03 7.59
C VAL A 50 3.21 6.54 7.54
N SER A 51 4.17 7.01 8.33
CA SER A 51 4.41 8.44 8.55
C SER A 51 4.73 9.25 7.28
N GLU A 52 5.25 8.61 6.22
CA GLU A 52 5.51 9.29 4.93
C GLU A 52 4.25 9.51 4.09
N LEU A 53 3.10 8.95 4.50
CA LEU A 53 1.80 9.03 3.80
C LEU A 53 0.72 9.78 4.60
N ILE A 54 1.10 10.63 5.56
CA ILE A 54 0.14 11.41 6.36
C ILE A 54 -0.36 12.66 5.61
N TYR A 55 0.54 13.39 4.95
CA TYR A 55 0.20 14.67 4.32
C TYR A 55 -0.24 14.49 2.87
N TYR A 56 -1.32 15.18 2.46
CA TYR A 56 -1.85 15.18 1.09
C TYR A 56 -0.78 15.42 0.00
N ARG A 57 0.19 16.29 0.28
CA ARG A 57 1.28 16.59 -0.66
C ARG A 57 2.19 15.39 -0.90
N ASP A 58 2.36 14.54 0.11
CA ASP A 58 3.33 13.45 0.11
C ASP A 58 2.68 12.18 -0.47
N THR A 59 1.42 11.91 -0.13
CA THR A 59 0.57 10.91 -0.79
C THR A 59 0.37 11.19 -2.28
N ALA A 60 0.11 12.43 -2.69
CA ALA A 60 -0.01 12.79 -4.11
C ALA A 60 1.30 12.56 -4.88
N LYS A 61 2.44 12.90 -4.27
CA LYS A 61 3.77 12.59 -4.85
C LYS A 61 4.02 11.08 -4.92
N PHE A 62 3.65 10.34 -3.88
CA PHE A 62 3.78 8.89 -3.82
C PHE A 62 2.96 8.21 -4.91
N LEU A 63 1.67 8.56 -5.03
CA LEU A 63 0.81 8.06 -6.09
C LEU A 63 1.38 8.38 -7.47
N LYS A 64 1.81 9.62 -7.71
CA LYS A 64 2.42 9.99 -9.00
C LYS A 64 3.66 9.15 -9.31
N LYS A 65 4.48 8.85 -8.29
CA LYS A 65 5.73 8.07 -8.45
C LYS A 65 5.46 6.60 -8.78
N TYR A 66 4.42 6.01 -8.20
CA TYR A 66 4.12 4.58 -8.27
C TYR A 66 2.79 4.27 -8.98
N ALA A 67 2.27 5.21 -9.79
CA ALA A 67 0.93 5.10 -10.36
C ALA A 67 0.74 3.84 -11.22
N GLY A 68 1.77 3.39 -11.93
CA GLY A 68 1.69 2.19 -12.77
C GLY A 68 1.47 0.93 -11.95
N GLU A 69 2.26 0.75 -10.90
CA GLU A 69 2.18 -0.38 -9.97
C GLU A 69 0.87 -0.35 -9.17
N ILE A 70 0.48 0.82 -8.64
CA ILE A 70 -0.78 0.99 -7.90
C ILE A 70 -1.99 0.70 -8.79
N ASN A 71 -2.01 1.19 -10.03
CA ASN A 71 -3.10 0.93 -10.96
C ASN A 71 -3.16 -0.55 -11.37
N GLY A 72 -2.02 -1.22 -11.48
CA GLY A 72 -1.96 -2.67 -11.70
C GLY A 72 -2.64 -3.44 -10.57
N ILE A 73 -2.22 -3.19 -9.32
CA ILE A 73 -2.82 -3.81 -8.13
C ILE A 73 -4.33 -3.50 -8.08
N LEU A 74 -4.74 -2.25 -8.31
CA LEU A 74 -6.14 -1.85 -8.28
C LEU A 74 -6.96 -2.60 -9.33
N SER A 75 -6.45 -2.70 -10.56
CA SER A 75 -7.09 -3.41 -11.66
C SER A 75 -7.30 -4.88 -11.33
N ASP A 76 -6.27 -5.54 -10.80
CA ASP A 76 -6.33 -6.94 -10.42
C ASP A 76 -7.36 -7.17 -9.29
N ARG A 77 -7.35 -6.33 -8.24
CA ARG A 77 -8.31 -6.43 -7.12
C ARG A 77 -9.76 -6.22 -7.54
N ILE A 78 -10.01 -5.26 -8.43
CA ILE A 78 -11.35 -5.01 -8.99
C ILE A 78 -11.81 -6.18 -9.83
N TYR A 79 -10.94 -6.71 -10.69
CA TYR A 79 -11.24 -7.86 -11.53
C TYR A 79 -11.57 -9.10 -10.69
N ASP A 80 -10.71 -9.42 -9.72
CA ASP A 80 -10.86 -10.61 -8.86
C ASP A 80 -12.12 -10.52 -7.99
N ALA A 81 -12.45 -9.33 -7.47
CA ALA A 81 -13.63 -9.12 -6.64
C ALA A 81 -14.93 -8.93 -7.43
N GLY A 82 -14.85 -8.67 -8.75
CA GLY A 82 -15.99 -8.30 -9.58
C GLY A 82 -16.64 -6.96 -9.16
N LEU A 83 -15.84 -6.02 -8.64
CA LEU A 83 -16.31 -4.74 -8.11
C LEU A 83 -15.83 -3.57 -8.97
N SER A 84 -16.56 -2.47 -8.99
CA SER A 84 -16.02 -1.18 -9.45
C SER A 84 -15.11 -0.54 -8.41
N VAL A 85 -14.31 0.46 -8.81
CA VAL A 85 -13.48 1.28 -7.90
C VAL A 85 -14.33 1.87 -6.77
N SER A 86 -15.51 2.41 -7.09
CA SER A 86 -16.39 3.02 -6.11
C SER A 86 -16.99 1.99 -5.14
N GLU A 87 -17.18 0.74 -5.55
CA GLU A 87 -17.67 -0.32 -4.67
C GLU A 87 -16.55 -0.84 -3.77
N LEU A 88 -15.34 -1.01 -4.32
CA LEU A 88 -14.15 -1.41 -3.57
C LEU A 88 -13.87 -0.45 -2.41
N PHE A 89 -13.94 0.86 -2.68
CA PHE A 89 -13.65 1.91 -1.69
C PHE A 89 -14.88 2.43 -0.93
N GLY A 90 -16.09 2.04 -1.36
CA GLY A 90 -17.35 2.43 -0.74
C GLY A 90 -17.52 3.95 -0.60
N SER A 91 -17.91 4.41 0.59
CA SER A 91 -18.17 5.82 0.88
C SER A 91 -16.92 6.69 0.95
N LYS A 92 -15.71 6.10 0.96
CA LYS A 92 -14.45 6.85 0.98
C LYS A 92 -14.09 7.43 -0.38
N TRP A 93 -14.58 6.80 -1.46
CA TRP A 93 -14.34 7.25 -2.83
C TRP A 93 -15.20 8.47 -3.17
N ASP A 94 -14.58 9.55 -3.60
CA ASP A 94 -15.30 10.69 -4.15
C ASP A 94 -15.76 10.37 -5.58
N LYS A 95 -17.07 10.17 -5.75
CA LYS A 95 -17.69 9.85 -7.04
C LYS A 95 -17.72 11.05 -8.00
N GLN A 96 -17.52 12.27 -7.50
CA GLN A 96 -17.45 13.48 -8.34
C GLN A 96 -16.08 13.61 -9.02
N ASP A 97 -15.06 12.91 -8.50
CA ASP A 97 -13.72 12.83 -9.07
C ASP A 97 -13.35 11.39 -9.49
N PRO A 98 -14.03 10.82 -10.50
CA PRO A 98 -13.80 9.43 -10.93
C PRO A 98 -12.40 9.19 -11.51
N LEU A 99 -11.63 10.25 -11.79
CA LEU A 99 -10.28 10.18 -12.35
C LEU A 99 -9.18 10.50 -11.33
N ALA A 100 -9.52 10.57 -10.05
CA ALA A 100 -8.58 10.82 -8.95
C ALA A 100 -7.66 12.04 -9.17
N ARG A 101 -8.24 13.15 -9.66
CA ARG A 101 -7.54 14.42 -9.88
C ARG A 101 -7.36 15.22 -8.59
N ASP A 102 -8.25 15.00 -7.62
CA ASP A 102 -8.25 15.70 -6.33
C ASP A 102 -7.63 14.86 -5.22
N THR A 103 -7.20 15.55 -4.16
CA THR A 103 -6.35 14.97 -3.12
C THR A 103 -7.01 13.83 -2.34
N GLN A 104 -8.34 13.80 -2.24
CA GLN A 104 -9.06 12.75 -1.53
C GLN A 104 -8.85 11.38 -2.18
N ASN A 105 -9.17 11.24 -3.47
CA ASN A 105 -8.99 9.98 -4.18
C ASN A 105 -7.51 9.67 -4.39
N GLN A 106 -6.64 10.69 -4.55
CA GLN A 106 -5.19 10.46 -4.60
C GLN A 106 -4.63 9.86 -3.32
N ASN A 107 -5.07 10.34 -2.14
CA ASN A 107 -4.70 9.76 -0.86
C ASN A 107 -5.14 8.31 -0.76
N LEU A 108 -6.40 8.06 -1.11
CA LEU A 108 -6.99 6.74 -0.99
C LEU A 108 -6.25 5.72 -1.85
N LEU A 109 -5.87 6.09 -3.08
CA LEU A 109 -5.06 5.25 -3.96
C LEU A 109 -3.62 5.06 -3.44
N ALA A 110 -3.00 6.10 -2.88
CA ALA A 110 -1.66 5.99 -2.31
C ALA A 110 -1.63 5.01 -1.12
N TRP A 111 -2.60 5.13 -0.21
CA TRP A 111 -2.76 4.23 0.93
C TRP A 111 -3.07 2.81 0.50
N PHE A 112 -4.04 2.65 -0.41
CA PHE A 112 -4.39 1.35 -0.99
C PHE A 112 -3.17 0.65 -1.58
N GLY A 113 -2.40 1.34 -2.42
CA GLY A 113 -1.21 0.78 -3.04
C GLY A 113 -0.19 0.28 -2.02
N PHE A 114 0.05 1.06 -0.96
CA PHE A 114 0.99 0.67 0.10
C PHE A 114 0.47 -0.54 0.90
N GLU A 115 -0.79 -0.49 1.34
CA GLU A 115 -1.42 -1.53 2.16
C GLU A 115 -1.53 -2.87 1.42
N GLU A 116 -1.95 -2.85 0.15
CA GLU A 116 -2.04 -4.07 -0.65
C GLU A 116 -0.67 -4.64 -0.99
N THR A 117 0.35 -3.79 -1.18
CA THR A 117 1.73 -4.27 -1.31
C THR A 117 2.20 -4.95 -0.03
N CYS A 118 1.88 -4.41 1.15
CA CYS A 118 2.13 -5.08 2.43
C CYS A 118 1.42 -6.45 2.51
N ARG A 119 0.16 -6.53 2.06
CA ARG A 119 -0.61 -7.79 2.01
C ARG A 119 0.03 -8.81 1.09
N ASP A 120 0.48 -8.41 -0.10
CA ASP A 120 1.16 -9.30 -1.03
C ASP A 120 2.51 -9.79 -0.49
N ILE A 121 3.27 -8.91 0.19
CA ILE A 121 4.52 -9.29 0.87
C ILE A 121 4.23 -10.34 1.95
N ALA A 122 3.19 -10.14 2.76
CA ALA A 122 2.79 -11.08 3.81
C ALA A 122 2.44 -12.46 3.25
N TYR A 123 1.63 -12.49 2.19
CA TYR A 123 1.24 -13.71 1.50
C TYR A 123 2.48 -14.47 0.99
N ARG A 124 3.42 -13.77 0.34
CA ARG A 124 4.67 -14.37 -0.16
C ARG A 124 5.59 -14.87 0.95
N LEU A 125 5.50 -14.31 2.15
CA LEU A 125 6.24 -14.75 3.33
C LEU A 125 5.53 -15.87 4.11
N SER A 126 4.29 -16.19 3.73
CA SER A 126 3.41 -17.12 4.43
C SER A 126 3.24 -16.72 5.90
N LEU A 127 2.96 -15.43 6.15
CA LEU A 127 2.56 -14.92 7.46
C LEU A 127 1.08 -15.23 7.70
N ASP A 128 0.72 -15.47 8.95
CA ASP A 128 -0.67 -15.78 9.36
C ASP A 128 -1.34 -14.51 9.90
N ILE A 129 -1.75 -13.62 8.98
CA ILE A 129 -2.27 -12.27 9.27
C ILE A 129 -3.51 -11.92 8.44
#